data_AF-A0A3N2KHG9-F1
#
_entry.id   AF-A0A3N2KHG9-F1
#
_cell.length_a   1.000
_cell.length_b   1.000
_cell.length_c   1.000
_cell.angle_alpha   90.00
_cell.angle_beta   90.00
_cell.angle_gamma   90.00
#
_symmetry.space_group_name_H-M   'P 1'
#
loop_
_entity.id
_entity.type
_entity.pdbx_description
1 polymer ?
#
loop_
_entity_poly.entity_id
_entity_poly.type
_entity_poly.pdbx_seq_one_letter_code
_entity_poly.pdbx_strand_id
1 'polypeptide(L)'
;MKAKIFAKLKQEYSSLGLGDEYLMSKADSLAATGLVTDDNIDAVVACQRKELEGLQKANDKRVTDALEKERKKHEEETRKKEQEAEEARRKAEEEAAAKKKGEHTDPVTNPDVEALRKQVEELTAAGKKRDEEYAANLKTLTDSRDSLGKQVKDLVDKNAAAEAAAAKAARNAMIMAKAKELGVPQWRIDEGFTIAEDASEEVITETLTKVANNINTNILPGSRGGFPLAGNEPTKEDLASIAASLVK
;
A
#
# COMPACT_ATOMS: atom_id res chain seq x y z
N MET A 1 4.31 -23.96 -8.71
CA MET A 1 5.29 -23.98 -7.60
C MET A 1 5.63 -22.61 -7.03
N LYS A 2 6.08 -21.64 -7.83
CA LYS A 2 6.33 -20.24 -7.39
C LYS A 2 5.27 -19.66 -6.41
N ALA A 3 4.00 -19.66 -6.81
CA ALA A 3 2.91 -19.12 -5.98
C ALA A 3 2.74 -19.88 -4.64
N LYS A 4 2.90 -21.22 -4.65
CA LYS A 4 2.83 -22.05 -3.44
C LYS A 4 3.99 -21.73 -2.48
N ILE A 5 5.21 -21.59 -3.02
CA ILE A 5 6.41 -21.23 -2.22
C ILE A 5 6.23 -19.85 -1.60
N PHE A 6 5.72 -18.88 -2.36
CA PHE A 6 5.43 -17.53 -1.86
C PHE A 6 4.39 -17.55 -0.74
N ALA A 7 3.27 -18.26 -0.91
CA ALA A 7 2.24 -18.37 0.12
C ALA A 7 2.79 -18.97 1.43
N LYS A 8 3.61 -20.03 1.32
CA LYS A 8 4.28 -20.66 2.47
C LYS A 8 5.28 -19.73 3.15
N LEU A 9 6.15 -19.07 2.38
CA LEU A 9 7.08 -18.06 2.91
C LEU A 9 6.33 -16.94 3.65
N LYS A 10 5.22 -16.45 3.09
CA LYS A 10 4.41 -15.39 3.68
C LYS A 10 3.72 -15.84 4.96
N GLN A 11 3.19 -17.06 4.99
CA GLN A 11 2.56 -17.63 6.18
C GLN A 11 3.58 -17.79 7.31
N GLU A 12 4.73 -18.40 7.02
CA GLU A 12 5.71 -18.82 8.03
C GLU A 12 6.57 -17.66 8.54
N TYR A 13 6.82 -16.65 7.69
CA TYR A 13 7.70 -15.53 7.99
C TYR A 13 7.00 -14.17 8.05
N SER A 14 5.67 -14.15 8.18
CA SER A 14 4.88 -12.91 8.37
C SER A 14 5.38 -12.04 9.53
N SER A 15 5.94 -12.66 10.57
CA SER A 15 6.49 -11.99 11.75
C SER A 15 7.81 -11.25 11.51
N LEU A 16 8.52 -11.52 10.41
CA LEU A 16 9.81 -10.90 10.11
C LEU A 16 9.67 -9.50 9.49
N GLY A 17 8.45 -9.07 9.13
CA GLY A 17 8.20 -7.75 8.53
C GLY A 17 8.86 -7.55 7.16
N LEU A 18 9.24 -8.63 6.48
CA LEU A 18 9.81 -8.57 5.13
C LEU A 18 8.71 -8.29 4.10
N GLY A 19 8.98 -7.38 3.16
CA GLY A 19 8.00 -7.01 2.14
C GLY A 19 7.67 -8.13 1.16
N ASP A 20 6.45 -8.10 0.61
CA ASP A 20 5.93 -9.11 -0.31
C ASP A 20 6.79 -9.24 -1.58
N GLU A 21 7.36 -8.16 -2.10
CA GLU A 21 8.27 -8.20 -3.27
C GLU A 21 9.52 -9.04 -3.00
N TYR A 22 10.10 -8.91 -1.80
CA TYR A 22 11.28 -9.68 -1.44
C TYR A 22 10.96 -11.17 -1.29
N LEU A 23 9.85 -11.50 -0.62
CA LEU A 23 9.39 -12.88 -0.48
C LEU A 23 9.02 -13.50 -1.85
N MET A 24 8.47 -12.71 -2.76
CA MET A 24 8.16 -13.14 -4.13
C MET A 24 9.43 -13.40 -4.94
N SER A 25 10.43 -12.52 -4.85
CA SER A 25 11.74 -12.75 -5.47
C SER A 25 12.42 -14.03 -4.95
N LYS A 26 12.31 -14.30 -3.64
CA LYS A 26 12.83 -15.53 -3.06
C LYS A 26 12.08 -16.76 -3.55
N ALA A 27 10.76 -16.68 -3.65
CA ALA A 27 9.92 -17.75 -4.21
C ALA A 27 10.27 -18.03 -5.68
N ASP A 28 10.59 -16.99 -6.46
CA ASP A 28 11.03 -17.11 -7.85
C ASP A 28 12.36 -17.84 -7.97
N SER A 29 13.33 -17.45 -7.14
CA SER A 29 14.65 -18.09 -7.11
C SER A 29 14.53 -19.57 -6.73
N LEU A 30 13.71 -19.89 -5.73
CA LEU A 30 13.47 -21.27 -5.31
C LEU A 30 12.73 -22.08 -6.37
N ALA A 31 11.70 -21.50 -7.01
CA ALA A 31 10.98 -22.16 -8.09
C ALA A 31 11.85 -22.39 -9.34
N ALA A 32 12.74 -21.45 -9.67
CA ALA A 32 13.64 -21.53 -10.81
C ALA A 32 14.66 -22.67 -10.70
N THR A 33 14.93 -23.17 -9.49
CA THR A 33 15.78 -24.36 -9.31
C THR A 33 15.16 -25.63 -9.90
N GLY A 34 13.84 -25.69 -10.05
CA GLY A 34 13.12 -26.87 -10.51
C GLY A 34 13.12 -28.05 -9.52
N LEU A 35 13.74 -27.90 -8.34
CA LEU A 35 13.88 -28.95 -7.33
C LEU A 35 12.79 -28.89 -6.25
N VAL A 36 12.00 -27.83 -6.23
CA VAL A 36 10.93 -27.65 -5.23
C VAL A 36 9.67 -28.34 -5.72
N THR A 37 9.21 -29.30 -4.93
CA THR A 37 8.00 -30.12 -5.14
C THR A 37 7.03 -29.89 -3.99
N ASP A 38 5.80 -30.37 -4.14
CA ASP A 38 4.79 -30.27 -3.07
C ASP A 38 5.22 -31.03 -1.80
N ASP A 39 6.04 -32.09 -1.93
CA ASP A 39 6.50 -32.91 -0.81
C ASP A 39 7.65 -32.30 -0.01
N ASN A 40 8.48 -31.45 -0.65
CA ASN A 40 9.68 -30.88 0.00
C ASN A 40 9.58 -29.38 0.28
N ILE A 41 8.46 -28.74 -0.08
CA ILE A 41 8.27 -27.29 0.03
C ILE A 41 8.48 -26.77 1.46
N ASP A 42 7.94 -27.47 2.46
CA ASP A 42 8.03 -27.04 3.86
C ASP A 42 9.49 -27.08 4.36
N ALA A 43 10.25 -28.13 3.99
CA ALA A 43 11.66 -28.23 4.34
C ALA A 43 12.51 -27.15 3.63
N VAL A 44 12.21 -26.87 2.35
CA VAL A 44 12.92 -25.83 1.58
C VAL A 44 12.64 -24.44 2.14
N VAL A 45 11.39 -24.17 2.54
CA VAL A 45 10.97 -22.90 3.16
C VAL A 45 11.61 -22.75 4.54
N ALA A 46 11.62 -23.79 5.37
CA ALA A 46 12.29 -23.80 6.68
C ALA A 46 13.80 -23.51 6.57
N CYS A 47 14.48 -24.03 5.53
CA CYS A 47 15.89 -23.74 5.28
C CYS A 47 16.19 -22.25 5.00
N GLN A 48 15.20 -21.47 4.54
CA GLN A 48 15.40 -20.04 4.30
C GLN A 48 15.43 -19.19 5.58
N ARG A 49 14.97 -19.75 6.72
CA ARG A 49 14.80 -19.03 7.98
C ARG A 49 16.02 -18.19 8.38
N LYS A 50 17.21 -18.79 8.35
CA LYS A 50 18.44 -18.15 8.82
C LYS A 50 18.82 -16.92 7.98
N GLU A 51 18.56 -16.97 6.69
CA GLU A 51 18.81 -15.84 5.78
C GLU A 51 17.80 -14.71 6.01
N LEU A 52 16.52 -15.06 6.14
CA LEU A 52 15.44 -14.10 6.35
C LEU A 52 15.54 -13.40 7.71
N GLU A 53 15.83 -14.14 8.79
CA GLU A 53 16.10 -13.57 10.11
C GLU A 53 17.38 -12.70 10.11
N GLY A 54 18.39 -13.08 9.33
CA GLY A 54 19.60 -12.29 9.14
C GLY A 54 19.32 -10.93 8.49
N LEU A 55 18.45 -10.91 7.47
CA LEU A 55 17.99 -9.70 6.81
C LEU A 55 17.18 -8.78 7.71
N GLN A 56 16.24 -9.35 8.48
CA GLN A 56 15.49 -8.58 9.48
C GLN A 56 16.44 -7.87 10.45
N LYS A 57 17.38 -8.62 11.05
CA LYS A 57 18.38 -8.06 11.97
C LYS A 57 19.23 -6.97 11.33
N ALA A 58 19.63 -7.14 10.07
CA ALA A 58 20.40 -6.14 9.35
C ALA A 58 19.58 -4.86 9.08
N ASN A 59 18.29 -4.99 8.74
CA ASN A 59 17.40 -3.85 8.56
C ASN A 59 17.12 -3.14 9.89
N ASP A 60 16.79 -3.87 10.94
CA ASP A 60 16.57 -3.30 12.28
C ASP A 60 17.80 -2.54 12.77
N LYS A 61 18.99 -3.11 12.55
CA LYS A 61 20.25 -2.42 12.87
C LYS A 61 20.42 -1.13 12.06
N ARG A 62 20.19 -1.17 10.74
CA ARG A 62 20.30 0.04 9.89
C ARG A 62 19.34 1.14 10.30
N VAL A 63 18.11 0.79 10.65
CA VAL A 63 17.10 1.74 11.14
C VAL A 63 17.55 2.33 12.49
N THR A 64 18.05 1.49 13.40
CA THR A 64 18.57 1.93 14.69
C THR A 64 19.76 2.86 14.54
N ASP A 65 20.74 2.50 13.71
CA ASP A 65 21.94 3.30 13.45
C ASP A 65 21.59 4.65 12.80
N ALA A 66 20.62 4.66 11.87
CA ALA A 66 20.13 5.89 11.24
C ALA A 66 19.41 6.80 12.24
N LEU A 67 18.54 6.22 13.08
CA LEU A 67 17.84 6.96 14.12
C LEU A 67 18.81 7.55 15.14
N GLU A 68 19.82 6.80 15.56
CA GLU A 68 20.84 7.28 16.49
C GLU A 68 21.68 8.40 15.85
N LYS A 69 22.01 8.29 14.56
CA LYS A 69 22.73 9.33 13.82
C LYS A 69 21.93 10.62 13.73
N GLU A 70 20.63 10.54 13.43
CA GLU A 70 19.77 11.72 13.40
C GLU A 70 19.56 12.32 14.80
N ARG A 71 19.44 11.48 15.84
CA ARG A 71 19.39 11.97 17.23
C ARG A 71 20.66 12.74 17.61
N LYS A 72 21.84 12.20 17.29
CA LYS A 72 23.13 12.87 17.54
C LYS A 72 23.26 14.19 16.79
N LYS A 73 22.82 14.25 15.52
CA LYS A 73 22.80 15.50 14.75
C LYS A 73 21.87 16.54 15.38
N HIS A 74 20.67 16.12 15.77
CA HIS A 74 19.71 17.01 16.41
C HIS A 74 20.23 17.53 17.77
N GLU A 75 20.83 16.66 18.58
CA GLU A 75 21.51 17.03 19.83
C GLU A 75 22.68 18.01 19.59
N GLU A 76 23.49 17.81 18.54
CA GLU A 76 24.59 18.71 18.21
C GLU A 76 24.12 20.07 17.68
N GLU A 77 23.05 20.07 16.87
CA GLU A 77 22.46 21.29 16.31
C GLU A 77 21.76 22.12 17.38
N THR A 78 21.05 21.47 18.32
CA THR A 78 20.47 22.15 19.50
C THR A 78 21.56 22.76 20.38
N ARG A 79 22.64 22.02 20.65
CA ARG A 79 23.77 22.55 21.42
C ARG A 79 24.45 23.75 20.75
N LYS A 80 24.59 23.75 19.42
CA LYS A 80 25.12 24.90 18.67
C LYS A 80 24.20 26.12 18.78
N LYS A 81 22.88 25.94 18.64
CA LYS A 81 21.89 27.02 18.78
C LYS A 81 21.87 27.61 20.20
N GLU A 82 22.00 26.77 21.23
CA GLU A 82 22.11 27.24 22.62
C GLU A 82 23.40 28.07 22.83
N GLN A 83 24.53 27.61 22.30
CA GLN A 83 25.80 28.34 22.40
C GLN A 83 25.75 29.70 21.67
N GLU A 84 25.18 29.74 20.46
CA GLU A 84 25.00 30.99 19.71
C GLU A 84 24.05 31.97 20.43
N ALA A 85 22.97 31.46 21.04
CA ALA A 85 22.03 32.27 21.81
C ALA A 85 22.66 32.84 23.10
N GLU A 86 23.51 32.05 23.78
CA GLU A 86 24.25 32.49 24.96
C GLU A 86 25.30 33.55 24.61
N GLU A 87 26.04 33.38 23.50
CA GLU A 87 27.03 34.36 23.05
C GLU A 87 26.37 35.67 22.59
N ALA A 88 25.21 35.60 21.92
CA ALA A 88 24.42 36.77 21.55
C ALA A 88 23.88 37.52 22.78
N ARG A 89 23.41 36.80 23.81
CA ARG A 89 23.02 37.40 25.09
C ARG A 89 24.19 38.09 25.78
N ARG A 90 25.38 37.46 25.81
CA ARG A 90 26.57 38.05 26.42
C ARG A 90 27.01 39.34 25.69
N LYS A 91 26.99 39.35 24.36
CA LYS A 91 27.27 40.56 23.55
C LYS A 91 26.25 41.67 23.79
N ALA A 92 24.97 41.35 23.88
CA ALA A 92 23.91 42.32 24.18
C ALA A 92 24.06 42.91 25.59
N GLU A 93 24.49 42.11 26.56
CA GLU A 93 24.73 42.54 27.95
C GLU A 93 26.00 43.42 28.07
N GLU A 94 27.07 43.09 27.34
CA GLU A 94 28.26 43.95 27.20
C GLU A 94 27.94 45.29 26.53
N GLU A 95 27.16 45.29 25.44
CA GLU A 95 26.78 46.51 24.73
C GLU A 95 25.83 47.40 25.58
N ALA A 96 24.95 46.79 26.37
CA ALA A 96 24.10 47.50 27.33
C ALA A 96 24.91 48.08 28.51
N ALA A 97 25.96 47.39 28.96
CA ALA A 97 26.89 47.90 29.97
C ALA A 97 27.77 49.05 29.44
N ALA A 98 28.19 48.98 28.18
CA ALA A 98 28.97 50.04 27.52
C ALA A 98 28.15 51.32 27.32
N LYS A 99 26.87 51.22 26.97
CA LYS A 99 25.96 52.38 26.83
C LYS A 99 25.70 53.12 28.15
N LYS A 100 25.98 52.52 29.31
CA LYS A 100 25.91 53.22 30.62
C LYS A 100 27.15 54.04 30.98
N LYS A 101 28.23 54.02 30.18
CA LYS A 101 29.49 54.72 30.50
C LYS A 101 29.93 55.82 29.51
N GLY A 102 29.20 56.04 28.42
CA GLY A 102 29.60 57.00 27.38
C GLY A 102 28.60 58.12 27.22
N GLU A 103 28.61 59.10 28.12
CA GLU A 103 28.00 60.40 27.85
C GLU A 103 29.07 61.33 27.24
N HIS A 104 28.68 61.97 26.13
CA HIS A 104 29.36 63.03 25.38
C HIS A 104 30.37 62.62 24.27
N THR A 105 30.05 62.94 23.01
CA THR A 105 30.64 64.08 22.25
C THR A 105 29.90 64.28 20.92
N ASP A 106 29.83 65.54 20.50
CA ASP A 106 29.16 66.11 19.33
C ASP A 106 29.54 65.49 17.96
N PRO A 107 28.68 65.60 16.92
CA PRO A 107 28.91 64.97 15.63
C PRO A 107 29.99 65.71 14.83
N VAL A 108 31.17 65.10 14.73
CA VAL A 108 32.13 65.43 13.67
C VAL A 108 31.71 64.67 12.41
N THR A 109 31.20 65.39 11.41
CA THR A 109 30.94 64.85 10.07
C THR A 109 32.25 64.61 9.34
N ASN A 110 32.70 63.35 9.34
CA ASN A 110 33.86 62.89 8.59
C ASN A 110 33.37 62.15 7.33
N PRO A 111 33.74 62.57 6.09
CA PRO A 111 33.22 62.01 4.84
C PRO A 111 33.37 60.47 4.72
N ASP A 112 34.36 59.87 5.39
CA ASP A 112 34.55 58.42 5.43
C ASP A 112 33.44 57.68 6.22
N VAL A 113 32.86 58.32 7.24
CA VAL A 113 31.77 57.73 8.06
C VAL A 113 30.45 57.75 7.29
N GLU A 114 30.24 58.76 6.45
CA GLU A 114 29.04 58.87 5.60
C GLU A 114 29.10 57.88 4.42
N ALA A 115 30.28 57.66 3.85
CA ALA A 115 30.52 56.59 2.88
C ALA A 115 30.26 55.21 3.49
N LEU A 116 30.73 54.96 4.73
CA LEU A 116 30.52 53.70 5.44
C LEU A 116 29.03 53.47 5.77
N ARG A 117 28.29 54.53 6.16
CA ARG A 117 26.83 54.47 6.37
C ARG A 117 26.08 54.07 5.10
N LYS A 118 26.42 54.67 3.96
CA LYS A 118 25.83 54.31 2.66
C LYS A 118 26.09 52.84 2.31
N GLN A 119 27.32 52.36 2.53
CA GLN A 119 27.66 50.97 2.25
C GLN A 119 26.90 49.98 3.16
N VAL A 120 26.71 50.33 4.43
CA VAL A 120 25.90 49.53 5.36
C VAL A 120 24.43 49.53 4.93
N GLU A 121 23.84 50.68 4.59
CA GLU A 121 22.46 50.74 4.09
C GLU A 121 22.26 49.90 2.83
N GLU A 122 23.23 49.95 1.90
CA GLU A 122 23.19 49.22 0.64
C GLU A 122 23.31 47.69 0.86
N LEU A 123 24.22 47.25 1.74
CA LEU A 123 24.31 45.84 2.14
C LEU A 123 23.07 45.37 2.90
N THR A 124 22.48 46.22 3.73
CA THR A 124 21.25 45.89 4.47
C THR A 124 20.07 45.76 3.53
N ALA A 125 19.97 46.64 2.53
CA ALA A 125 18.95 46.57 1.49
C ALA A 125 19.14 45.32 0.58
N ALA A 126 20.39 45.00 0.22
CA ALA A 126 20.71 43.78 -0.52
C ALA A 126 20.39 42.51 0.29
N GLY A 127 20.66 42.51 1.60
CA GLY A 127 20.30 41.44 2.52
C GLY A 127 18.78 41.21 2.56
N LYS A 128 17.99 42.28 2.73
CA LYS A 128 16.52 42.19 2.72
C LYS A 128 15.97 41.61 1.42
N LYS A 129 16.45 42.08 0.26
CA LYS A 129 16.03 41.55 -1.04
C LYS A 129 16.33 40.06 -1.17
N ARG A 130 17.52 39.64 -0.73
CA ARG A 130 17.94 38.25 -0.74
C ARG A 130 17.07 37.38 0.19
N ASP A 131 16.73 37.88 1.37
CA ASP A 131 15.86 37.16 2.32
C ASP A 131 14.42 37.03 1.79
N GLU A 132 13.90 38.07 1.11
CA GLU A 132 12.61 38.04 0.41
C GLU A 132 12.61 37.01 -0.73
N GLU A 133 13.67 36.96 -1.53
CA GLU A 133 13.84 35.96 -2.60
C GLU A 133 13.92 34.53 -2.04
N TYR A 134 14.67 34.30 -0.96
CA TYR A 134 14.72 33.00 -0.29
C TYR A 134 13.36 32.59 0.26
N ALA A 135 12.63 33.51 0.90
CA ALA A 135 11.30 33.25 1.41
C ALA A 135 10.31 32.89 0.28
N ALA A 136 10.38 33.61 -0.85
CA ALA A 136 9.58 33.31 -2.03
C ALA A 136 9.89 31.92 -2.61
N ASN A 137 11.16 31.58 -2.76
CA ASN A 137 11.60 30.28 -3.26
C ASN A 137 11.25 29.12 -2.30
N LEU A 138 11.30 29.34 -1.00
CA LEU A 138 10.90 28.34 -0.02
C LEU A 138 9.39 28.09 -0.08
N LYS A 139 8.60 29.15 -0.27
CA LYS A 139 7.15 29.05 -0.43
C LYS A 139 6.77 28.26 -1.68
N THR A 140 7.38 28.57 -2.83
CA THR A 140 7.11 27.83 -4.09
C THR A 140 7.48 26.35 -3.98
N LEU A 141 8.61 26.04 -3.33
CA LEU A 141 9.03 24.65 -3.11
C LEU A 141 8.07 23.90 -2.18
N THR A 142 7.54 24.58 -1.16
CA THR A 142 6.54 24.01 -0.24
C THR A 142 5.22 23.75 -0.96
N ASP A 143 4.72 24.71 -1.72
CA ASP A 143 3.49 24.57 -2.52
C ASP A 143 3.62 23.42 -3.54
N SER A 144 4.79 23.30 -4.18
CA SER A 144 5.10 22.19 -5.09
C SER A 144 5.10 20.83 -4.37
N ARG A 145 5.75 20.74 -3.20
CA ARG A 145 5.79 19.53 -2.39
C ARG A 145 4.39 19.09 -1.95
N ASP A 146 3.55 20.03 -1.53
CA ASP A 146 2.18 19.73 -1.10
C ASP A 146 1.30 19.30 -2.28
N SER A 147 1.49 19.91 -3.46
CA SER A 147 0.83 19.50 -4.70
C SER A 147 1.23 18.08 -5.12
N LEU A 148 2.52 17.78 -5.15
CA LEU A 148 3.04 16.44 -5.43
C LEU A 148 2.52 15.42 -4.41
N GLY A 149 2.49 15.77 -3.13
CA GLY A 149 1.92 14.92 -2.08
C GLY A 149 0.45 14.55 -2.34
N LYS A 150 -0.36 15.51 -2.80
CA LYS A 150 -1.76 15.24 -3.19
C LYS A 150 -1.86 14.33 -4.41
N GLN A 151 -1.03 14.55 -5.43
CA GLN A 151 -1.01 13.71 -6.63
C GLN A 151 -0.57 12.28 -6.33
N VAL A 152 0.46 12.09 -5.51
CA VAL A 152 0.91 10.76 -5.07
C VAL A 152 -0.20 10.05 -4.30
N LYS A 153 -0.88 10.75 -3.38
CA LYS A 153 -2.01 10.16 -2.65
C LYS A 153 -3.14 9.73 -3.58
N ASP A 154 -3.56 10.59 -4.51
CA ASP A 154 -4.62 10.27 -5.48
C ASP A 154 -4.26 9.07 -6.37
N LEU A 155 -2.99 8.96 -6.80
CA LEU A 155 -2.52 7.80 -7.56
C LEU A 155 -2.52 6.52 -6.72
N VAL A 156 -2.11 6.58 -5.46
CA VAL A 156 -2.15 5.43 -4.54
C VAL A 156 -3.59 4.96 -4.34
N ASP A 157 -4.53 5.89 -4.07
CA ASP A 157 -5.94 5.56 -3.87
C ASP A 157 -6.56 4.95 -5.15
N LYS A 158 -6.24 5.51 -6.32
CA LYS A 158 -6.70 4.96 -7.62
C LYS A 158 -6.12 3.58 -7.91
N ASN A 159 -4.84 3.35 -7.63
CA ASN A 159 -4.22 2.05 -7.87
C ASN A 159 -4.80 0.97 -6.95
N ALA A 160 -5.01 1.28 -5.67
CA ALA A 160 -5.66 0.36 -4.73
C ALA A 160 -7.08 -0.01 -5.17
N ALA A 161 -7.86 0.97 -5.66
CA ALA A 161 -9.19 0.72 -6.20
C ALA A 161 -9.15 -0.16 -7.47
N ALA A 162 -8.19 0.07 -8.36
CA ALA A 162 -8.01 -0.73 -9.57
C ALA A 162 -7.60 -2.18 -9.25
N GLU A 163 -6.68 -2.38 -8.31
CA GLU A 163 -6.28 -3.71 -7.84
C GLU A 163 -7.45 -4.46 -7.20
N ALA A 164 -8.25 -3.80 -6.37
CA ALA A 164 -9.46 -4.39 -5.79
C ALA A 164 -10.49 -4.79 -6.86
N ALA A 165 -10.70 -3.94 -7.87
CA ALA A 165 -11.60 -4.25 -8.99
C ALA A 165 -11.08 -5.43 -9.83
N ALA A 166 -9.78 -5.47 -10.11
CA ALA A 166 -9.14 -6.56 -10.82
C ALA A 166 -9.23 -7.88 -10.05
N ALA A 167 -9.02 -7.86 -8.73
CA ALA A 167 -9.18 -9.03 -7.87
C ALA A 167 -10.62 -9.56 -7.88
N LYS A 168 -11.62 -8.67 -7.80
CA LYS A 168 -13.04 -9.06 -7.90
C LYS A 168 -13.37 -9.66 -9.27
N ALA A 169 -12.87 -9.06 -10.36
CA ALA A 169 -13.07 -9.58 -11.71
C ALA A 169 -12.43 -10.97 -11.90
N ALA A 170 -11.19 -11.15 -11.44
CA ALA A 170 -10.48 -12.43 -11.50
C ALA A 170 -11.20 -13.51 -10.69
N ARG A 171 -11.66 -13.17 -9.48
CA ARG A 171 -12.45 -14.07 -8.63
C ARG A 171 -13.76 -14.48 -9.30
N ASN A 172 -14.50 -13.53 -9.87
CA ASN A 172 -15.74 -13.82 -10.58
C ASN A 172 -15.50 -14.72 -11.79
N ALA A 173 -14.44 -14.47 -12.56
CA ALA A 173 -14.06 -15.34 -13.67
C ALA A 173 -13.73 -16.77 -13.22
N MET A 174 -13.03 -16.93 -12.09
CA MET A 174 -12.74 -18.23 -11.49
C MET A 174 -14.02 -18.97 -11.08
N ILE A 175 -14.96 -18.29 -10.41
CA ILE A 175 -16.25 -18.87 -10.02
C ILE A 175 -17.04 -19.33 -11.25
N MET A 176 -17.10 -18.51 -12.30
CA MET A 176 -17.77 -18.87 -13.55
C MET A 176 -17.12 -20.08 -14.23
N ALA A 177 -15.79 -20.11 -14.29
CA ALA A 177 -15.05 -21.25 -14.86
C ALA A 177 -15.32 -22.54 -14.07
N LYS A 178 -15.28 -22.47 -12.74
CA LYS A 178 -15.50 -23.62 -11.87
C LYS A 178 -16.95 -24.12 -11.93
N ALA A 179 -17.93 -23.22 -12.01
CA ALA A 179 -19.33 -23.58 -12.18
C ALA A 179 -19.56 -24.34 -13.49
N LYS A 180 -18.94 -23.89 -14.60
CA LYS A 180 -18.99 -24.59 -15.89
C LYS A 180 -18.34 -25.97 -15.80
N GLU A 181 -17.18 -26.09 -15.16
CA GLU A 181 -16.46 -27.35 -14.95
C GLU A 181 -17.32 -28.37 -14.17
N LEU A 182 -18.06 -27.92 -13.17
CA LEU A 182 -18.96 -28.76 -12.35
C LEU A 182 -20.31 -29.06 -13.02
N GLY A 183 -20.52 -28.59 -14.26
CA GLY A 183 -21.75 -28.86 -15.02
C GLY A 183 -22.95 -28.00 -14.60
N VAL A 184 -22.74 -26.85 -13.96
CA VAL A 184 -23.82 -25.91 -13.66
C VAL A 184 -24.35 -25.29 -14.97
N PRO A 185 -25.65 -25.34 -15.26
CA PRO A 185 -26.24 -24.74 -16.47
C PRO A 185 -26.04 -23.22 -16.55
N GLN A 186 -25.97 -22.70 -17.77
CA GLN A 186 -25.72 -21.27 -18.04
C GLN A 186 -26.77 -20.35 -17.40
N TRP A 187 -28.06 -20.73 -17.38
CA TRP A 187 -29.11 -19.93 -16.73
C TRP A 187 -28.82 -19.68 -15.24
N ARG A 188 -28.26 -20.68 -14.55
CA ARG A 188 -27.92 -20.55 -13.13
C ARG A 188 -26.64 -19.74 -12.93
N ILE A 189 -25.70 -19.79 -13.88
CA ILE A 189 -24.50 -18.95 -13.88
C ILE A 189 -24.88 -17.48 -14.06
N ASP A 190 -25.80 -17.19 -14.97
CA ASP A 190 -26.26 -15.83 -15.28
C ASP A 190 -27.05 -15.21 -14.11
N GLU A 191 -27.79 -16.00 -13.33
CA GLU A 191 -28.41 -15.58 -12.06
C GLU A 191 -27.37 -15.21 -10.98
N GLY A 192 -26.16 -15.77 -11.05
CA GLY A 192 -25.08 -15.50 -10.11
C GLY A 192 -25.14 -16.30 -8.81
N PHE A 193 -24.02 -16.35 -8.09
CA PHE A 193 -23.89 -17.12 -6.85
C PHE A 193 -23.69 -16.19 -5.65
N THR A 194 -24.36 -16.48 -4.54
CA THR A 194 -24.12 -15.79 -3.27
C THR A 194 -22.96 -16.47 -2.55
N ILE A 195 -21.74 -15.98 -2.78
CA ILE A 195 -20.52 -16.48 -2.13
C ILE A 195 -19.80 -15.29 -1.47
N ALA A 196 -19.44 -15.42 -0.19
CA ALA A 196 -18.74 -14.38 0.57
C ALA A 196 -17.46 -13.92 -0.13
N GLU A 197 -17.10 -12.64 -0.03
CA GLU A 197 -15.94 -12.07 -0.76
C GLU A 197 -14.60 -12.72 -0.35
N ASP A 198 -14.50 -13.17 0.90
CA ASP A 198 -13.33 -13.81 1.52
C ASP A 198 -13.37 -15.36 1.47
N ALA A 199 -14.39 -15.95 0.83
CA ALA A 199 -14.50 -17.40 0.74
C ALA A 199 -13.31 -18.01 -0.01
N SER A 200 -12.71 -19.06 0.58
CA SER A 200 -11.61 -19.81 -0.02
C SER A 200 -12.05 -20.61 -1.25
N GLU A 201 -11.09 -21.05 -2.06
CA GLU A 201 -11.35 -21.85 -3.27
C GLU A 201 -12.08 -23.17 -2.93
N GLU A 202 -11.80 -23.76 -1.77
CA GLU A 202 -12.46 -24.96 -1.27
C GLU A 202 -13.94 -24.68 -0.97
N VAL A 203 -14.24 -23.57 -0.28
CA VAL A 203 -15.63 -23.17 0.04
C VAL A 203 -16.40 -22.84 -1.24
N ILE A 204 -15.76 -22.16 -2.20
CA ILE A 204 -16.34 -21.89 -3.52
C ILE A 204 -16.68 -23.22 -4.21
N THR A 205 -15.73 -24.15 -4.26
CA THR A 205 -15.91 -25.44 -4.93
C THR A 205 -17.01 -26.27 -4.26
N GLU A 206 -17.05 -26.32 -2.93
CA GLU A 206 -18.09 -27.03 -2.18
C GLU A 206 -19.47 -26.43 -2.45
N THR A 207 -19.58 -25.10 -2.45
CA THR A 207 -20.83 -24.39 -2.71
C THR A 207 -21.33 -24.68 -4.13
N LEU A 208 -20.46 -24.57 -5.13
CA LEU A 208 -20.82 -24.85 -6.52
C LEU A 208 -21.14 -26.33 -6.75
N THR A 209 -20.48 -27.25 -6.06
CA THR A 209 -20.77 -28.69 -6.13
C THR A 209 -22.16 -29.00 -5.59
N LYS A 210 -22.54 -28.37 -4.46
CA LYS A 210 -23.90 -28.46 -3.92
C LYS A 210 -24.94 -27.93 -4.92
N VAL A 211 -24.65 -26.79 -5.56
CA VAL A 211 -25.54 -26.23 -6.59
C VAL A 211 -25.69 -27.17 -7.78
N ALA A 212 -24.59 -27.70 -8.31
CA ALA A 212 -24.60 -28.66 -9.41
C ALA A 212 -25.39 -29.94 -9.05
N ASN A 213 -25.13 -30.51 -7.87
CA ASN A 213 -25.83 -31.69 -7.38
C ASN A 213 -27.32 -31.44 -7.18
N ASN A 214 -27.71 -30.30 -6.62
CA ASN A 214 -29.12 -29.93 -6.45
C ASN A 214 -29.83 -29.82 -7.80
N ILE A 215 -29.17 -29.21 -8.80
CA ILE A 215 -29.72 -29.10 -10.15
C ILE A 215 -29.85 -30.48 -10.79
N ASN A 216 -28.81 -31.29 -10.75
CA ASN A 216 -28.83 -32.64 -11.32
C ASN A 216 -29.86 -33.54 -10.62
N THR A 217 -30.03 -33.40 -9.31
CA THR A 217 -30.99 -34.16 -8.50
C THR A 217 -32.43 -33.69 -8.76
N ASN A 218 -32.65 -32.38 -8.94
CA ASN A 218 -33.95 -31.84 -9.35
C ASN A 218 -34.26 -32.10 -10.85
N ILE A 219 -33.24 -32.35 -11.67
CA ILE A 219 -33.35 -32.78 -13.07
C ILE A 219 -33.47 -34.32 -13.20
N LEU A 220 -33.33 -35.09 -12.09
CA LEU A 220 -33.54 -36.53 -12.13
C LEU A 220 -34.96 -36.85 -12.68
N PRO A 221 -35.13 -37.95 -13.42
CA PRO A 221 -36.39 -38.32 -14.08
C PRO A 221 -37.57 -38.64 -13.14
N GLY A 222 -37.45 -38.34 -11.85
CA GLY A 222 -38.53 -38.42 -10.86
C GLY A 222 -39.22 -37.08 -10.56
N SER A 223 -38.64 -35.94 -10.96
CA SER A 223 -39.24 -34.60 -10.71
C SER A 223 -39.87 -33.94 -11.94
N ARG A 224 -39.93 -34.64 -13.09
CA ARG A 224 -40.80 -34.31 -14.25
C ARG A 224 -42.29 -34.63 -14.00
N GLY A 225 -42.74 -34.57 -12.74
CA GLY A 225 -44.16 -34.66 -12.38
C GLY A 225 -44.87 -33.30 -12.39
N GLY A 226 -44.22 -32.23 -12.85
CA GLY A 226 -44.83 -30.92 -13.02
C GLY A 226 -45.26 -30.73 -14.46
N PHE A 227 -46.55 -30.51 -14.67
CA PHE A 227 -47.12 -29.98 -15.91
C PHE A 227 -46.19 -28.93 -16.56
N PRO A 228 -46.07 -28.91 -17.91
CA PRO A 228 -45.20 -27.96 -18.59
C PRO A 228 -45.52 -26.53 -18.10
N LEU A 229 -44.48 -25.85 -17.60
CA LEU A 229 -44.56 -24.44 -17.23
C LEU A 229 -45.03 -23.66 -18.45
N ALA A 230 -46.07 -22.84 -18.26
CA ALA A 230 -46.80 -22.14 -19.30
C ALA A 230 -45.85 -21.43 -20.28
N GLY A 231 -45.70 -21.97 -21.50
CA GLY A 231 -44.87 -21.41 -22.54
C GLY A 231 -44.32 -22.41 -23.57
N ASN A 232 -44.22 -23.69 -23.21
CA ASN A 232 -43.87 -24.74 -24.17
C ASN A 232 -45.11 -25.57 -24.51
N GLU A 233 -45.46 -25.68 -25.79
CA GLU A 233 -46.51 -26.60 -26.23
C GLU A 233 -46.13 -28.03 -25.81
N PRO A 234 -47.04 -28.79 -25.17
CA PRO A 234 -46.75 -30.13 -24.73
C PRO A 234 -46.43 -31.04 -25.91
N THR A 235 -45.35 -31.83 -25.78
CA THR A 235 -44.96 -32.79 -26.82
C THR A 235 -45.94 -33.97 -26.86
N LYS A 236 -45.94 -34.73 -27.97
CA LYS A 236 -46.83 -35.90 -28.11
C LYS A 236 -46.54 -36.96 -27.04
N GLU A 237 -45.28 -37.10 -26.63
CA GLU A 237 -44.88 -38.01 -25.54
C GLU A 237 -45.42 -37.55 -24.17
N ASP A 238 -45.47 -36.25 -23.91
CA ASP A 238 -46.03 -35.69 -22.66
C ASP A 238 -47.54 -35.92 -22.59
N LEU A 239 -48.25 -35.68 -23.70
CA LEU A 239 -49.70 -35.93 -23.79
C LEU A 239 -50.04 -37.41 -23.63
N ALA A 240 -49.24 -38.31 -24.20
CA ALA A 240 -49.43 -39.74 -24.06
C ALA A 240 -49.24 -40.21 -22.60
N SER A 241 -48.28 -39.63 -21.88
CA SER A 241 -48.00 -39.94 -20.48
C SER A 241 -49.12 -39.42 -19.56
N ILE A 242 -49.64 -38.22 -19.83
CA ILE A 242 -50.79 -37.65 -19.11
C ILE A 242 -52.04 -38.52 -19.34
N ALA A 243 -52.32 -38.90 -20.59
CA ALA A 243 -53.46 -39.75 -20.92
C ALA A 243 -53.38 -41.13 -20.22
N ALA A 244 -52.19 -41.74 -20.19
CA ALA A 244 -51.98 -43.02 -19.50
C ALA A 244 -52.18 -42.91 -17.98
N SER A 245 -51.90 -41.74 -17.38
CA SER A 245 -52.10 -41.51 -15.94
C SER A 245 -53.56 -41.26 -15.54
N LEU A 246 -54.41 -40.85 -16.48
CA LEU A 246 -55.84 -40.57 -16.29
C LEU A 246 -56.72 -41.82 -16.48
N VAL A 247 -56.22 -42.85 -17.15
CA VAL A 247 -56.90 -44.14 -17.28
C VAL A 247 -56.36 -45.07 -16.19
N LYS A 248 -56.90 -44.91 -14.98
CA LYS A 248 -56.74 -45.87 -13.88
C LYS A 248 -58.12 -46.27 -13.37
#